data_AF-A0A6N6S094-F1
#
_entry.id   AF-A0A6N6S094-F1
#
_cell.length_a   1.000
_cell.length_b   1.000
_cell.length_c   1.000
_cell.angle_alpha   90.00
_cell.angle_beta   90.00
_cell.angle_gamma   90.00
#
_symmetry.space_group_name_H-M   'P 1'
#
loop_
_entity.id
_entity.type
_entity.pdbx_description
1 polymer ?
#
loop_
_entity_poly.entity_id
_entity_poly.type
_entity_poly.pdbx_seq_one_letter_code
_entity_poly.pdbx_strand_id
1 'polypeptide(L)'
;MEKYETHTHDVIVIGAGGAGLRAAIEASAQGASVGLVCKSLLGKAHTVMAEGGVAAALANLDPQDNWKVHFHDTMHGGKMLNNWRMAQLHAQEAPDRVRELEHWGALFDRTKDGKIMQRAFGGHTWRRLAHVGDRTGLEMIRTLQDKGIHSGMDVYMECTITHLLKDGERISGAFGYWRESGRFVLFKTKAVILATGGVGKSYKVTSNSWEYTGDGQALAYDAGADLITLETFLDIKEIRAAVIAIRGISPEIPVIAQLTFD
;
A
#
# COMPACT_ATOMS: atom_id res chain seq x y z
N MET A 1 20.59 -5.26 34.10
CA MET A 1 19.35 -5.18 33.30
C MET A 1 19.73 -4.80 31.89
N GLU A 2 19.39 -5.62 30.90
CA GLU A 2 19.58 -5.23 29.50
C GLU A 2 18.84 -3.92 29.24
N LYS A 3 19.54 -2.95 28.64
CA LYS A 3 19.02 -1.60 28.41
C LYS A 3 17.96 -1.55 27.30
N TYR A 4 17.78 -2.64 26.56
CA TYR A 4 16.88 -2.77 25.42
C TYR A 4 16.55 -4.25 25.19
N GLU A 5 15.36 -4.52 24.65
CA GLU A 5 14.92 -5.83 24.19
C GLU A 5 15.50 -6.13 22.81
N THR A 6 15.74 -7.41 22.47
CA THR A 6 16.27 -7.80 21.16
C THR A 6 15.45 -8.92 20.52
N HIS A 7 15.05 -8.74 19.26
CA HIS A 7 14.45 -9.77 18.41
C HIS A 7 15.31 -9.99 17.16
N THR A 8 15.24 -11.20 16.59
CA THR A 8 16.00 -11.57 15.38
C THR A 8 15.07 -12.18 14.34
N HIS A 9 15.08 -11.63 13.13
CA HIS A 9 14.30 -12.12 11.99
C HIS A 9 15.13 -12.02 10.71
N ASP A 10 14.81 -12.85 9.71
CA ASP A 10 15.42 -12.70 8.39
C ASP A 10 14.96 -11.41 7.72
N VAL A 11 13.67 -11.06 7.88
CA VAL A 11 13.05 -9.87 7.32
C VAL A 11 12.24 -9.12 8.39
N ILE A 12 12.45 -7.81 8.49
CA ILE A 12 11.56 -6.92 9.25
C ILE A 12 10.73 -6.08 8.28
N VAL A 13 9.42 -6.13 8.42
CA VAL A 13 8.48 -5.28 7.67
C VAL A 13 8.00 -4.16 8.58
N ILE A 14 8.27 -2.91 8.22
CA ILE A 14 7.87 -1.74 9.00
C ILE A 14 6.62 -1.12 8.37
N GLY A 15 5.48 -1.37 8.99
CA GLY A 15 4.16 -0.90 8.58
C GLY A 15 3.22 -2.06 8.24
N ALA A 16 2.05 -2.11 8.88
CA ALA A 16 1.04 -3.16 8.69
C ALA A 16 -0.16 -2.69 7.85
N GLY A 17 0.10 -1.88 6.82
CA GLY A 17 -0.89 -1.57 5.77
C GLY A 17 -1.03 -2.71 4.77
N GLY A 18 -1.83 -2.50 3.71
CA GLY A 18 -2.03 -3.53 2.68
C GLY A 18 -0.72 -4.03 2.06
N ALA A 19 0.22 -3.12 1.81
CA ALA A 19 1.54 -3.44 1.27
C ALA A 19 2.38 -4.29 2.22
N GLY A 20 2.53 -3.85 3.46
CA GLY A 20 3.37 -4.54 4.44
C GLY A 20 2.82 -5.91 4.82
N LEU A 21 1.49 -6.04 4.94
CA LEU A 21 0.86 -7.34 5.15
C LEU A 21 1.09 -8.28 3.97
N ARG A 22 0.90 -7.81 2.72
CA ARG A 22 1.15 -8.66 1.54
C ARG A 22 2.62 -9.08 1.42
N ALA A 23 3.54 -8.17 1.72
CA ALA A 23 4.98 -8.44 1.72
C ALA A 23 5.36 -9.45 2.82
N ALA A 24 4.82 -9.29 4.03
CA ALA A 24 5.06 -10.20 5.13
C ALA A 24 4.51 -11.62 4.85
N ILE A 25 3.32 -11.71 4.26
CA ILE A 25 2.73 -12.99 3.81
C ILE A 25 3.64 -13.66 2.79
N GLU A 26 4.14 -12.92 1.78
CA GLU A 26 5.04 -13.49 0.78
C GLU A 26 6.33 -13.99 1.38
N ALA A 27 7.03 -13.14 2.15
CA ALA A 27 8.31 -13.47 2.75
C ALA A 27 8.19 -14.72 3.65
N SER A 28 7.10 -14.79 4.42
CA SER A 28 6.80 -15.95 5.26
C SER A 28 6.50 -17.20 4.43
N ALA A 29 5.74 -17.09 3.33
CA ALA A 29 5.47 -18.21 2.41
C ALA A 29 6.75 -18.74 1.73
N GLN A 30 7.76 -17.89 1.53
CA GLN A 30 9.09 -18.28 1.05
C GLN A 30 10.00 -18.87 2.15
N GLY A 31 9.50 -19.02 3.39
CA GLY A 31 10.20 -19.65 4.50
C GLY A 31 11.10 -18.72 5.31
N ALA A 32 11.04 -17.40 5.10
CA ALA A 32 11.78 -16.45 5.92
C ALA A 32 11.13 -16.28 7.30
N SER A 33 11.94 -16.10 8.35
CA SER A 33 11.42 -15.58 9.62
C SER A 33 11.09 -14.09 9.47
N VAL A 34 9.84 -13.71 9.72
CA VAL A 34 9.32 -12.36 9.47
C VAL A 34 8.82 -11.72 10.77
N GLY A 35 9.31 -10.51 11.06
CA GLY A 35 8.74 -9.63 12.06
C GLY A 35 8.00 -8.46 11.41
N LEU A 36 6.70 -8.33 11.65
CA LEU A 36 5.86 -7.23 11.18
C LEU A 36 5.70 -6.20 12.29
N VAL A 37 6.30 -5.03 12.13
CA VAL A 37 6.27 -3.93 13.09
C VAL A 37 5.20 -2.92 12.68
N CYS A 38 4.31 -2.55 13.61
CA CYS A 38 3.38 -1.45 13.37
C CYS A 38 3.28 -0.49 14.57
N LYS A 39 3.37 0.80 14.24
CA LYS A 39 3.25 1.95 15.17
C LYS A 39 1.92 2.03 15.92
N SER A 40 0.87 1.40 15.37
CA SER A 40 -0.46 1.34 15.94
C SER A 40 -0.87 -0.13 16.10
N LEU A 41 -2.17 -0.37 16.30
CA LEU A 41 -2.72 -1.72 16.32
C LEU A 41 -2.83 -2.29 14.91
N LEU A 42 -2.60 -3.59 14.79
CA LEU A 42 -2.97 -4.37 13.61
C LEU A 42 -4.48 -4.15 13.36
N GLY A 43 -4.87 -3.81 12.15
CA GLY A 43 -6.26 -3.38 11.84
C GLY A 43 -6.37 -1.93 11.42
N LYS A 44 -5.54 -1.05 12.00
CA LYS A 44 -5.77 0.40 11.98
C LYS A 44 -5.00 1.17 10.91
N ALA A 45 -4.29 0.48 10.02
CA ALA A 45 -3.59 1.13 8.92
C ALA A 45 -4.59 1.86 8.01
N HIS A 46 -4.20 3.03 7.47
CA HIS A 46 -5.08 3.89 6.69
C HIS A 46 -5.66 3.23 5.42
N THR A 47 -5.07 2.12 4.94
CA THR A 47 -5.68 1.26 3.91
C THR A 47 -7.15 0.93 4.22
N VAL A 48 -7.53 0.82 5.50
CA VAL A 48 -8.92 0.59 5.94
C VAL A 48 -9.90 1.67 5.44
N MET A 49 -9.41 2.88 5.20
CA MET A 49 -10.19 4.05 4.76
C MET A 49 -10.33 4.11 3.23
N ALA A 50 -9.74 3.18 2.48
CA ALA A 50 -9.89 3.19 1.03
C ALA A 50 -11.29 2.70 0.63
N GLU A 51 -12.02 3.51 -0.13
CA GLU A 51 -13.42 3.22 -0.48
C GLU A 51 -13.55 2.64 -1.90
N GLY A 52 -13.00 3.36 -2.88
CA GLY A 52 -13.29 3.20 -4.31
C GLY A 52 -13.07 1.80 -4.87
N GLY A 53 -11.97 1.14 -4.54
CA GLY A 53 -11.72 -0.24 -4.94
C GLY A 53 -10.31 -0.49 -5.46
N VAL A 54 -10.13 -1.63 -6.12
CA VAL A 54 -8.84 -2.08 -6.68
C VAL A 54 -8.96 -2.14 -8.19
N ALA A 55 -8.11 -1.38 -8.89
CA ALA A 55 -8.09 -1.37 -10.35
C ALA A 55 -7.43 -2.65 -10.87
N ALA A 56 -8.20 -3.48 -11.57
CA ALA A 56 -7.73 -4.73 -12.15
C ALA A 56 -8.51 -5.05 -13.43
N ALA A 57 -7.79 -5.29 -14.53
CA ALA A 57 -8.37 -5.63 -15.82
C ALA A 57 -8.88 -7.08 -15.86
N LEU A 58 -9.95 -7.37 -15.10
CA LEU A 58 -10.58 -8.69 -15.03
C LEU A 58 -11.47 -8.98 -16.25
N ALA A 59 -11.88 -7.95 -17.00
CA ALA A 59 -12.78 -8.05 -18.14
C ALA A 59 -14.13 -8.75 -17.85
N ASN A 60 -14.65 -8.63 -16.62
CA ASN A 60 -15.90 -9.29 -16.22
C ASN A 60 -17.13 -8.59 -16.78
N LEU A 61 -17.09 -7.26 -16.92
CA LEU A 61 -18.19 -6.46 -17.49
C LEU A 61 -17.90 -5.94 -18.90
N ASP A 62 -16.63 -5.64 -19.18
CA ASP A 62 -16.19 -5.07 -20.45
C ASP A 62 -15.14 -6.02 -21.07
N PRO A 63 -15.52 -6.90 -22.02
CA PRO A 63 -14.61 -7.89 -22.62
C PRO A 63 -13.42 -7.29 -23.38
N GLN A 64 -13.50 -6.00 -23.70
CA GLN A 64 -12.43 -5.23 -24.37
C GLN A 64 -11.33 -4.81 -23.39
N ASP A 65 -11.58 -4.84 -22.08
CA ASP A 65 -10.59 -4.48 -21.09
C ASP A 65 -9.47 -5.52 -21.02
N ASN A 66 -8.24 -5.05 -20.87
CA ASN A 66 -7.06 -5.89 -20.77
C ASN A 66 -5.90 -5.08 -20.16
N TRP A 67 -4.85 -5.78 -19.77
CA TRP A 67 -3.70 -5.15 -19.11
C TRP A 67 -3.03 -4.05 -19.96
N LYS A 68 -3.07 -4.12 -21.30
CA LYS A 68 -2.46 -3.08 -22.15
C LYS A 68 -3.23 -1.78 -22.08
N VAL A 69 -4.57 -1.85 -22.01
CA VAL A 69 -5.43 -0.67 -21.82
C VAL A 69 -5.24 -0.12 -20.41
N HIS A 70 -5.15 -0.99 -19.40
CA HIS A 70 -4.85 -0.55 -18.03
C HIS A 70 -3.48 0.16 -17.96
N PHE A 71 -2.43 -0.42 -18.56
CA PHE A 71 -1.11 0.19 -18.66
C PHE A 71 -1.15 1.55 -19.36
N HIS A 72 -1.83 1.63 -20.51
CA HIS A 72 -2.00 2.87 -21.25
C HIS A 72 -2.64 3.96 -20.37
N ASP A 73 -3.73 3.63 -19.69
CA ASP A 73 -4.46 4.54 -18.81
C ASP A 73 -3.60 4.98 -17.61
N THR A 74 -2.80 4.08 -17.03
CA THR A 74 -1.85 4.40 -15.95
C THR A 74 -0.76 5.37 -16.41
N MET A 75 -0.15 5.12 -17.57
CA MET A 75 0.91 5.99 -18.12
C MET A 75 0.36 7.38 -18.49
N HIS A 76 -0.82 7.45 -19.10
CA HIS A 76 -1.47 8.73 -19.43
C HIS A 76 -1.94 9.47 -18.18
N GLY A 77 -2.50 8.72 -17.22
CA GLY A 77 -2.83 9.22 -15.90
C GLY A 77 -1.62 9.87 -15.28
N GLY A 78 -0.47 9.20 -15.30
CA GLY A 78 0.76 9.73 -14.74
C GLY A 78 1.61 10.65 -15.62
N LYS A 79 1.01 11.26 -16.67
CA LYS A 79 1.67 12.16 -17.65
C LYS A 79 3.03 11.68 -18.11
N MET A 80 3.18 10.37 -18.28
CA MET A 80 4.42 9.73 -18.72
C MET A 80 5.62 9.95 -17.78
N LEU A 81 5.40 10.41 -16.55
CA LEU A 81 6.43 10.52 -15.50
C LEU A 81 6.62 9.20 -14.73
N ASN A 82 5.72 8.23 -14.91
CA ASN A 82 5.82 6.92 -14.28
C ASN A 82 7.07 6.17 -14.76
N ASN A 83 7.61 5.33 -13.89
CA ASN A 83 8.43 4.21 -14.36
C ASN A 83 7.54 3.24 -15.16
N TRP A 84 7.73 3.20 -16.47
CA TRP A 84 6.91 2.41 -17.38
C TRP A 84 6.96 0.91 -17.06
N ARG A 85 8.08 0.40 -16.56
CA ARG A 85 8.22 -1.02 -16.24
C ARG A 85 7.37 -1.40 -15.03
N MET A 86 7.35 -0.54 -14.02
CA MET A 86 6.49 -0.74 -12.84
C MET A 86 5.01 -0.61 -13.19
N ALA A 87 4.64 0.38 -14.01
CA ALA A 87 3.28 0.52 -14.50
C ALA A 87 2.83 -0.71 -15.33
N GLN A 88 3.72 -1.28 -16.14
CA GLN A 88 3.45 -2.48 -16.92
C GLN A 88 3.20 -3.70 -16.01
N LEU A 89 4.09 -3.95 -15.04
CA LEU A 89 3.95 -5.06 -14.09
C LEU A 89 2.67 -4.91 -13.27
N HIS A 90 2.40 -3.71 -12.75
CA HIS A 90 1.16 -3.41 -12.04
C HIS A 90 -0.07 -3.77 -12.87
N ALA A 91 -0.12 -3.33 -14.13
CA ALA A 91 -1.26 -3.58 -15.01
C ALA A 91 -1.44 -5.07 -15.36
N GLN A 92 -0.33 -5.81 -15.52
CA GLN A 92 -0.33 -7.24 -15.83
C GLN A 92 -0.73 -8.10 -14.62
N GLU A 93 -0.22 -7.78 -13.44
CA GLU A 93 -0.39 -8.62 -12.24
C GLU A 93 -1.65 -8.29 -11.44
N ALA A 94 -2.20 -7.07 -11.55
CA ALA A 94 -3.38 -6.66 -10.79
C ALA A 94 -4.57 -7.64 -10.88
N PRO A 95 -4.94 -8.19 -12.06
CA PRO A 95 -6.00 -9.21 -12.16
C PRO A 95 -5.75 -10.42 -11.27
N ASP A 96 -4.53 -10.94 -11.25
CA ASP A 96 -4.18 -12.13 -10.48
C ASP A 96 -4.10 -11.82 -8.99
N ARG A 97 -3.62 -10.63 -8.60
CA ARG A 97 -3.62 -10.18 -7.20
C ARG A 97 -5.04 -9.98 -6.66
N VAL A 98 -5.99 -9.49 -7.47
CA VAL A 98 -7.39 -9.38 -7.05
C VAL A 98 -8.03 -10.76 -6.88
N ARG A 99 -7.77 -11.69 -7.81
CA ARG A 99 -8.22 -13.08 -7.66
C ARG A 99 -7.59 -13.73 -6.43
N GLU A 100 -6.31 -13.52 -6.17
CA GLU A 100 -5.62 -14.03 -4.98
C GLU A 100 -6.29 -13.54 -3.68
N LEU A 101 -6.63 -12.26 -3.59
CA LEU A 101 -7.39 -11.71 -2.45
C LEU A 101 -8.74 -12.40 -2.28
N GLU A 102 -9.47 -12.63 -3.37
CA GLU A 102 -10.73 -13.39 -3.34
C GLU A 102 -10.52 -14.82 -2.84
N HIS A 103 -9.47 -15.51 -3.29
CA HIS A 103 -9.13 -16.86 -2.81
C HIS A 103 -8.75 -16.89 -1.33
N TRP A 104 -8.21 -15.79 -0.80
CA TRP A 104 -7.95 -15.64 0.64
C TRP A 104 -9.20 -15.25 1.44
N GLY A 105 -10.35 -15.06 0.78
CA GLY A 105 -11.64 -14.84 1.41
C GLY A 105 -12.19 -13.43 1.30
N ALA A 106 -11.60 -12.55 0.47
CA ALA A 106 -12.18 -11.23 0.21
C ALA A 106 -13.53 -11.36 -0.52
N LEU A 107 -14.56 -10.70 0.02
CA LEU A 107 -15.93 -10.77 -0.47
C LEU A 107 -16.26 -9.60 -1.40
N PHE A 108 -15.77 -9.68 -2.64
CA PHE A 108 -16.13 -8.72 -3.68
C PHE A 108 -17.61 -8.76 -4.05
N ASP A 109 -18.17 -7.59 -4.36
CA ASP A 109 -19.53 -7.48 -4.92
C ASP A 109 -19.62 -8.28 -6.21
N ARG A 110 -20.82 -8.79 -6.52
CA ARG A 110 -21.01 -9.77 -7.58
C ARG A 110 -21.86 -9.25 -8.72
N THR A 111 -21.50 -9.65 -9.93
CA THR A 111 -22.38 -9.61 -11.08
C THR A 111 -23.48 -10.68 -10.96
N LYS A 112 -24.50 -10.62 -11.82
CA LYS A 112 -25.58 -11.63 -11.84
C LYS A 112 -25.08 -13.04 -12.16
N ASP A 113 -23.98 -13.15 -12.92
CA ASP A 113 -23.30 -14.40 -13.26
C ASP A 113 -22.24 -14.83 -12.23
N GLY A 114 -22.15 -14.15 -11.07
CA GLY A 114 -21.30 -14.55 -9.94
C GLY A 114 -19.83 -14.13 -10.04
N LYS A 115 -19.45 -13.37 -11.07
CA LYS A 115 -18.09 -12.80 -11.20
C LYS A 115 -17.93 -11.57 -10.31
N ILE A 116 -16.68 -11.17 -10.10
CA ILE A 116 -16.35 -9.93 -9.39
C ILE A 116 -16.93 -8.73 -10.16
N MET A 117 -17.76 -7.93 -9.50
CA MET A 117 -18.33 -6.68 -10.00
C MET A 117 -17.23 -5.63 -10.15
N GLN A 118 -17.28 -4.87 -11.24
CA GLN A 118 -16.37 -3.76 -11.53
C GLN A 118 -17.18 -2.48 -11.79
N ARG A 119 -16.67 -1.32 -11.34
CA ARG A 119 -17.29 -0.01 -11.60
C ARG A 119 -16.36 0.91 -12.38
N ALA A 120 -16.95 1.96 -12.95
CA ALA A 120 -16.22 3.02 -13.63
C ALA A 120 -15.45 3.87 -12.59
N PHE A 121 -14.30 4.38 -12.98
CA PHE A 121 -13.50 5.29 -12.17
C PHE A 121 -12.77 6.30 -13.05
N GLY A 122 -12.40 7.43 -12.47
CA GLY A 122 -11.68 8.49 -13.19
C GLY A 122 -10.38 7.98 -13.80
N GLY A 123 -10.12 8.36 -15.05
CA GLY A 123 -8.89 7.99 -15.76
C GLY A 123 -8.85 6.54 -16.28
N HIS A 124 -9.96 5.79 -16.24
CA HIS A 124 -10.04 4.46 -16.83
C HIS A 124 -10.94 4.46 -18.07
N THR A 125 -10.45 3.84 -19.14
CA THR A 125 -11.21 3.64 -20.38
C THR A 125 -12.38 2.66 -20.17
N TRP A 126 -12.19 1.60 -19.38
CA TRP A 126 -13.19 0.56 -19.09
C TRP A 126 -13.45 0.39 -17.59
N ARG A 127 -14.57 -0.24 -17.23
CA ARG A 127 -14.89 -0.52 -15.83
C ARG A 127 -13.96 -1.62 -15.32
N ARG A 128 -13.01 -1.22 -14.48
CA ARG A 128 -12.02 -2.15 -13.94
C ARG A 128 -11.82 -2.09 -12.44
N LEU A 129 -12.62 -1.29 -11.75
CA LEU A 129 -12.48 -1.11 -10.31
C LEU A 129 -13.30 -2.16 -9.55
N ALA A 130 -12.64 -3.25 -9.12
CA ALA A 130 -13.22 -4.27 -8.25
C ALA A 130 -13.47 -3.67 -6.86
N HIS A 131 -14.65 -3.91 -6.28
CA HIS A 131 -15.08 -3.20 -5.07
C HIS A 131 -15.99 -4.03 -4.15
N VAL A 132 -16.14 -3.53 -2.92
CA VAL A 132 -17.11 -3.99 -1.92
C VAL A 132 -17.89 -2.79 -1.41
N GLY A 133 -19.03 -2.47 -1.99
CA GLY A 133 -19.70 -1.18 -1.77
C GLY A 133 -18.69 -0.03 -1.80
N ASP A 134 -18.65 0.78 -0.73
CA ASP A 134 -17.66 1.85 -0.55
C ASP A 134 -16.68 1.55 0.59
N ARG A 135 -16.34 0.28 0.81
CA ARG A 135 -15.50 -0.19 1.93
C ARG A 135 -14.44 -1.20 1.51
N THR A 136 -13.96 -1.10 0.26
CA THR A 136 -13.03 -2.09 -0.30
C THR A 136 -11.74 -2.21 0.49
N GLY A 137 -11.20 -1.10 0.99
CA GLY A 137 -10.01 -1.05 1.82
C GLY A 137 -10.15 -1.77 3.14
N LEU A 138 -11.31 -1.66 3.80
CA LEU A 138 -11.64 -2.43 5.00
C LEU A 138 -11.65 -3.93 4.70
N GLU A 139 -12.26 -4.34 3.60
CA GLU A 139 -12.28 -5.75 3.20
C GLU A 139 -10.87 -6.27 2.93
N MET A 140 -10.07 -5.53 2.16
CA MET A 140 -8.67 -5.90 1.87
C MET A 140 -7.84 -6.06 3.14
N ILE A 141 -7.93 -5.11 4.06
CA ILE A 141 -7.19 -5.14 5.33
C ILE A 141 -7.60 -6.33 6.19
N ARG A 142 -8.91 -6.61 6.28
CA ARG A 142 -9.42 -7.77 7.00
C ARG A 142 -8.89 -9.07 6.43
N THR A 143 -8.97 -9.26 5.11
CA THR A 143 -8.49 -10.48 4.44
C THR A 143 -6.99 -10.66 4.60
N LEU A 144 -6.20 -9.59 4.43
CA LEU A 144 -4.76 -9.63 4.58
C LEU A 144 -4.33 -9.91 6.03
N GLN A 145 -5.07 -9.39 7.01
CA GLN A 145 -4.79 -9.67 8.41
C GLN A 145 -5.06 -11.12 8.76
N ASP A 146 -6.23 -11.63 8.38
CA ASP A 146 -6.58 -13.02 8.63
C ASP A 146 -5.57 -13.97 7.97
N LYS A 147 -5.19 -13.71 6.72
CA LYS A 147 -4.13 -14.49 6.06
C LYS A 147 -2.77 -14.34 6.76
N GLY A 148 -2.41 -13.13 7.14
CA GLY A 148 -1.12 -12.80 7.75
C GLY A 148 -0.89 -13.49 9.08
N ILE A 149 -1.83 -13.39 10.01
CA ILE A 149 -1.70 -14.01 11.35
C ILE A 149 -1.55 -15.55 11.27
N HIS A 150 -2.15 -16.17 10.25
CA HIS A 150 -2.04 -17.61 10.01
C HIS A 150 -0.81 -18.01 9.18
N SER A 151 0.01 -17.05 8.73
CA SER A 151 1.23 -17.34 7.96
C SER A 151 2.44 -17.62 8.87
N GLY A 152 2.36 -17.35 10.18
CA GLY A 152 3.46 -17.60 11.11
C GLY A 152 4.47 -16.45 11.23
N MET A 153 4.07 -15.23 10.87
CA MET A 153 4.83 -14.01 11.15
C MET A 153 4.62 -13.55 12.60
N ASP A 154 5.64 -12.94 13.20
CA ASP A 154 5.54 -12.29 14.50
C ASP A 154 5.08 -10.85 14.33
N VAL A 155 4.08 -10.41 15.10
CA VAL A 155 3.51 -9.06 15.00
C VAL A 155 3.87 -8.22 16.22
N TYR A 156 4.57 -7.12 15.97
CA TYR A 156 5.02 -6.15 16.96
C TYR A 156 4.15 -4.90 16.89
N MET A 157 3.02 -4.93 17.60
CA MET A 157 2.07 -3.81 17.66
C MET A 157 2.53 -2.70 18.60
N GLU A 158 2.11 -1.47 18.32
CA GLU A 158 2.45 -0.28 19.11
C GLU A 158 3.97 -0.08 19.31
N CYS A 159 4.74 -0.41 18.26
CA CYS A 159 6.18 -0.26 18.22
C CYS A 159 6.57 0.75 17.13
N THR A 160 7.35 1.76 17.51
CA THR A 160 7.84 2.79 16.59
C THR A 160 9.32 2.56 16.31
N ILE A 161 9.68 2.35 15.04
CA ILE A 161 11.07 2.35 14.58
C ILE A 161 11.52 3.79 14.37
N THR A 162 12.69 4.12 14.89
CA THR A 162 13.28 5.47 14.79
C THR A 162 14.57 5.50 13.99
N HIS A 163 15.28 4.37 13.89
CA HIS A 163 16.54 4.30 13.13
C HIS A 163 16.65 2.97 12.40
N LEU A 164 17.16 3.01 11.18
CA LEU A 164 17.70 1.83 10.50
C LEU A 164 19.18 1.71 10.85
N LEU A 165 19.61 0.48 11.09
CA LEU A 165 21.00 0.18 11.42
C LEU A 165 21.68 -0.37 10.18
N LYS A 166 22.91 0.08 9.96
CA LYS A 166 23.76 -0.36 8.85
C LYS A 166 25.05 -1.00 9.36
N ASP A 167 25.55 -1.96 8.62
CA ASP A 167 26.93 -2.45 8.68
C ASP A 167 27.59 -2.13 7.34
N GLY A 168 28.43 -1.09 7.33
CA GLY A 168 28.87 -0.44 6.09
C GLY A 168 27.68 0.10 5.29
N GLU A 169 27.53 -0.35 4.04
CA GLU A 169 26.42 0.04 3.17
C GLU A 169 25.19 -0.88 3.25
N ARG A 170 25.26 -1.95 4.06
CA ARG A 170 24.16 -2.94 4.15
C ARG A 170 23.33 -2.70 5.39
N ILE A 171 22.02 -2.92 5.28
CA ILE A 171 21.12 -2.93 6.44
C ILE A 171 21.46 -4.12 7.33
N SER A 172 21.52 -3.87 8.64
CA SER A 172 21.83 -4.87 9.67
C SER A 172 20.79 -4.94 10.79
N GLY A 173 19.84 -3.99 10.81
CA GLY A 173 18.79 -3.98 11.82
C GLY A 173 17.90 -2.75 11.79
N ALA A 174 17.02 -2.68 12.77
CA ALA A 174 16.17 -1.53 13.06
C ALA A 174 16.10 -1.31 14.58
N PHE A 175 16.15 -0.05 15.01
CA PHE A 175 16.04 0.34 16.41
C PHE A 175 14.76 1.16 16.62
N GLY A 176 14.08 0.88 17.73
CA GLY A 176 12.83 1.53 18.05
C GLY A 176 12.49 1.48 19.53
N TYR A 177 11.24 1.80 19.83
CA TYR A 177 10.70 1.74 21.18
C TYR A 177 9.24 1.30 21.19
N TRP A 178 8.85 0.70 22.30
CA TRP A 178 7.46 0.37 22.61
C TRP A 178 6.72 1.62 23.05
N ARG A 179 5.62 1.96 22.38
CA ARG A 179 4.88 3.21 22.65
C ARG A 179 4.22 3.25 24.01
N GLU A 180 3.76 2.10 24.51
CA GLU A 180 3.11 2.00 25.83
C GLU A 180 4.10 2.25 26.98
N SER A 181 5.29 1.64 26.90
CA SER A 181 6.24 1.60 28.04
C SER A 181 7.46 2.52 27.86
N GLY A 182 7.74 2.99 26.65
CA GLY A 182 8.97 3.70 26.32
C GLY A 182 10.23 2.81 26.29
N ARG A 183 10.09 1.50 26.48
CA ARG A 183 11.23 0.56 26.47
C ARG A 183 11.80 0.45 25.06
N PHE A 184 13.12 0.46 24.98
CA PHE A 184 13.83 0.30 23.71
C PHE A 184 13.81 -1.14 23.22
N VAL A 185 13.77 -1.30 21.90
CA VAL A 185 13.80 -2.58 21.20
C VAL A 185 14.73 -2.51 20.00
N LEU A 186 15.50 -3.58 19.80
CA LEU A 186 16.44 -3.78 18.73
C LEU A 186 16.01 -4.98 17.88
N PHE A 187 15.79 -4.77 16.60
CA PHE A 187 15.56 -5.85 15.64
C PHE A 187 16.84 -6.10 14.85
N LYS A 188 17.42 -7.28 15.00
CA LYS A 188 18.52 -7.76 14.15
C LYS A 188 17.92 -8.39 12.91
N THR A 189 18.32 -7.92 11.73
CA THR A 189 17.76 -8.45 10.49
C THR A 189 18.67 -8.27 9.29
N LYS A 190 18.45 -9.11 8.27
CA LYS A 190 19.20 -9.08 7.00
C LYS A 190 18.55 -8.13 5.99
N ALA A 191 17.25 -7.88 6.12
CA ALA A 191 16.48 -7.04 5.20
C ALA A 191 15.37 -6.30 5.94
N VAL A 192 15.12 -5.06 5.52
CA VAL A 192 14.00 -4.24 6.01
C VAL A 192 13.13 -3.85 4.82
N ILE A 193 11.81 -4.05 4.95
CA ILE A 193 10.81 -3.58 4.01
C ILE A 193 10.08 -2.39 4.64
N LEU A 194 10.20 -1.21 4.04
CA LEU A 194 9.48 -0.01 4.47
C LEU A 194 8.10 0.04 3.80
N ALA A 195 7.05 -0.09 4.59
CA ALA A 195 5.65 -0.05 4.17
C ALA A 195 4.82 0.91 5.05
N THR A 196 5.41 2.04 5.41
CA THR A 196 4.92 2.97 6.44
C THR A 196 3.81 3.92 5.97
N GLY A 197 3.43 3.88 4.69
CA GLY A 197 2.44 4.78 4.11
C GLY A 197 3.02 6.13 3.68
N GLY A 198 2.16 7.15 3.62
CA GLY A 198 2.50 8.46 3.06
C GLY A 198 2.83 9.54 4.11
N VAL A 199 3.00 10.76 3.61
CA VAL A 199 3.36 11.96 4.39
C VAL A 199 2.27 13.05 4.34
N GLY A 200 1.01 12.66 4.17
CA GLY A 200 -0.10 13.59 3.99
C GLY A 200 -0.34 14.56 5.17
N LYS A 201 0.15 14.23 6.38
CA LYS A 201 0.09 15.13 7.54
C LYS A 201 1.03 16.33 7.47
N SER A 202 1.87 16.42 6.44
CA SER A 202 2.59 17.66 6.09
C SER A 202 1.64 18.79 5.69
N TYR A 203 0.40 18.47 5.29
CA TYR A 203 -0.62 19.46 4.91
C TYR A 203 -1.62 19.72 6.03
N LYS A 204 -2.06 20.98 6.14
CA LYS A 204 -3.08 21.41 7.12
C LYS A 204 -4.41 20.69 6.92
N VAL A 205 -4.81 20.48 5.68
CA VAL A 205 -6.06 19.79 5.31
C VAL A 205 -5.67 18.56 4.51
N THR A 206 -6.04 17.38 5.03
CA THR A 206 -5.74 16.09 4.39
C THR A 206 -6.82 15.09 4.74
N SER A 207 -7.09 14.15 3.82
CA SER A 207 -7.92 12.97 4.08
C SER A 207 -7.15 11.87 4.81
N ASN A 208 -5.82 11.97 4.92
CA ASN A 208 -5.01 10.96 5.55
C ASN A 208 -5.19 10.94 7.07
N SER A 209 -5.03 9.74 7.65
CA SER A 209 -5.08 9.57 9.10
C SER A 209 -3.92 10.30 9.79
N TRP A 210 -4.04 10.47 11.12
CA TRP A 210 -3.01 11.09 11.95
C TRP A 210 -1.64 10.42 11.90
N GLU A 211 -1.58 9.18 11.40
CA GLU A 211 -0.36 8.36 11.36
C GLU A 211 0.45 8.52 10.05
N TYR A 212 -0.04 9.31 9.07
CA TYR A 212 0.64 9.56 7.78
C TYR A 212 1.69 10.67 7.91
N THR A 213 2.71 10.41 8.73
CA THR A 213 3.72 11.39 9.15
C THR A 213 5.05 11.31 8.40
N GLY A 214 5.16 10.45 7.38
CA GLY A 214 6.38 10.33 6.58
C GLY A 214 7.51 9.55 7.25
N ASP A 215 7.20 8.69 8.22
CA ASP A 215 8.18 8.00 9.07
C ASP A 215 9.18 7.17 8.24
N GLY A 216 8.71 6.39 7.26
CA GLY A 216 9.59 5.59 6.40
C GLY A 216 10.43 6.40 5.43
N GLN A 217 9.90 7.51 4.92
CA GLN A 217 10.66 8.45 4.09
C GLN A 217 11.84 9.03 4.89
N ALA A 218 11.59 9.46 6.14
CA ALA A 218 12.65 9.92 7.03
C ALA A 218 13.67 8.81 7.33
N LEU A 219 13.21 7.61 7.71
CA LEU A 219 14.09 6.46 7.97
C LEU A 219 14.98 6.10 6.77
N ALA A 220 14.44 6.12 5.56
CA ALA A 220 15.18 5.83 4.34
C ALA A 220 16.22 6.92 4.06
N TYR A 221 15.83 8.19 4.15
CA TYR A 221 16.71 9.33 3.93
C TYR A 221 17.88 9.34 4.94
N ASP A 222 17.58 9.14 6.22
CA ASP A 222 18.60 9.10 7.28
C ASP A 222 19.56 7.90 7.13
N ALA A 223 19.11 6.81 6.51
CA ALA A 223 19.95 5.67 6.15
C ALA A 223 20.82 5.92 4.88
N GLY A 224 20.65 7.07 4.23
CA GLY A 224 21.39 7.50 3.04
C GLY A 224 20.75 7.12 1.71
N ALA A 225 19.44 6.81 1.68
CA ALA A 225 18.72 6.55 0.44
C ALA A 225 18.28 7.85 -0.24
N ASP A 226 18.34 7.88 -1.57
CA ASP A 226 17.75 8.95 -2.36
C ASP A 226 16.21 8.83 -2.37
N LEU A 227 15.54 9.94 -2.11
CA LEU A 227 14.08 10.04 -2.25
C LEU A 227 13.74 10.70 -3.58
N ILE A 228 12.75 10.15 -4.28
CA ILE A 228 12.31 10.64 -5.59
C ILE A 228 10.88 11.16 -5.54
N THR A 229 10.55 12.11 -6.42
CA THR A 229 9.18 12.61 -6.67
C THR A 229 8.45 13.18 -5.45
N LEU A 230 9.18 13.63 -4.42
CA LEU A 230 8.59 14.16 -3.17
C LEU A 230 7.73 15.41 -3.38
N GLU A 231 7.88 16.09 -4.50
CA GLU A 231 7.07 17.24 -4.92
C GLU A 231 5.67 16.87 -5.43
N THR A 232 5.42 15.59 -5.72
CA THR A 232 4.17 15.13 -6.34
C THR A 232 3.12 14.75 -5.29
N PHE A 233 2.12 15.62 -5.09
CA PHE A 233 0.99 15.39 -4.17
C PHE A 233 -0.35 15.33 -4.90
N LEU A 234 -1.24 14.47 -4.43
CA LEU A 234 -2.60 14.32 -4.95
C LEU A 234 -3.60 15.12 -4.11
N ASP A 235 -4.28 16.11 -4.70
CA ASP A 235 -5.44 16.76 -4.10
C ASP A 235 -6.75 16.12 -4.60
N ILE A 236 -7.53 15.56 -3.69
CA ILE A 236 -8.80 14.88 -3.98
C ILE A 236 -9.93 15.90 -4.26
N LYS A 237 -9.78 17.19 -3.89
CA LYS A 237 -10.83 18.20 -4.09
C LYS A 237 -11.18 18.41 -5.57
N GLU A 238 -10.25 18.22 -6.49
CA GLU A 238 -10.51 18.32 -7.93
C GLU A 238 -11.20 17.09 -8.54
N ILE A 239 -11.22 15.95 -7.86
CA ILE A 239 -11.93 14.75 -8.34
C ILE A 239 -13.46 14.96 -8.29
N ARG A 240 -13.98 15.74 -7.33
CA ARG A 240 -15.39 16.17 -7.33
C ARG A 240 -15.71 17.14 -8.46
N ALA A 241 -14.77 18.01 -8.83
CA ALA A 241 -14.94 18.89 -9.99
C ALA A 241 -14.97 18.07 -11.29
N ALA A 242 -14.18 17.00 -11.41
CA ALA A 242 -14.22 16.08 -12.55
C ALA A 242 -15.56 15.31 -12.68
N VAL A 243 -16.18 14.90 -11.58
CA VAL A 243 -17.53 14.28 -11.59
C VAL A 243 -18.62 15.28 -12.01
N ILE A 244 -18.45 16.57 -11.68
CA ILE A 244 -19.35 17.65 -12.13
C ILE A 244 -19.06 18.07 -13.59
N ALA A 245 -17.79 18.04 -14.02
CA ALA A 245 -17.34 18.42 -15.36
C ALA A 245 -17.74 17.42 -16.46
N ILE A 246 -18.18 16.20 -16.12
CA ILE A 246 -18.86 15.29 -17.06
C ILE A 246 -20.17 15.90 -17.63
N ARG A 247 -20.65 17.03 -17.06
CA ARG A 247 -21.74 17.85 -17.63
C ARG A 247 -21.32 19.02 -18.52
N GLY A 248 -20.07 19.07 -18.97
CA GLY A 248 -19.65 19.90 -20.10
C GLY A 248 -18.63 20.98 -19.76
N ILE A 249 -17.68 21.12 -20.69
CA ILE A 249 -16.58 22.09 -20.82
C ILE A 249 -15.23 21.63 -20.22
N SER A 250 -14.19 21.86 -21.03
CA SER A 250 -12.77 21.46 -20.96
C SER A 250 -11.90 22.74 -21.05
N PRO A 251 -10.56 22.72 -20.90
CA PRO A 251 -9.65 21.92 -20.06
C PRO A 251 -8.77 22.85 -19.17
N GLU A 252 -8.03 22.28 -18.20
CA GLU A 252 -6.62 22.60 -17.86
C GLU A 252 -6.35 22.23 -16.41
N ILE A 253 -5.73 21.06 -16.22
CA ILE A 253 -4.70 20.68 -15.24
C ILE A 253 -4.64 19.14 -15.27
N PRO A 254 -3.49 18.53 -15.58
CA PRO A 254 -3.37 17.08 -15.56
C PRO A 254 -2.93 16.57 -14.18
N VAL A 255 -3.83 15.90 -13.44
CA VAL A 255 -3.51 15.17 -12.20
C VAL A 255 -2.97 13.77 -12.51
N ILE A 256 -1.89 13.38 -11.81
CA ILE A 256 -1.15 12.11 -11.89
C ILE A 256 -1.34 11.32 -10.61
N ALA A 257 -1.76 10.06 -10.76
CA ALA A 257 -1.86 9.11 -9.65
C ALA A 257 -0.51 8.43 -9.38
N GLN A 258 -0.08 8.39 -8.11
CA GLN A 258 1.05 7.59 -7.63
C GLN A 258 0.53 6.45 -6.74
N LEU A 259 0.66 5.23 -7.24
CA LEU A 259 0.85 4.02 -6.43
C LEU A 259 2.20 3.46 -6.88
N THR A 260 3.28 3.88 -6.24
CA THR A 260 4.60 3.28 -6.42
C THR A 260 4.84 2.30 -5.28
N PHE A 261 4.95 1.02 -5.63
CA PHE A 261 5.78 0.05 -4.92
C PHE A 261 7.03 -0.13 -5.80
N ASP A 262 8.21 -0.17 -5.18
CA ASP A 262 9.49 -0.43 -5.83
C ASP A 262 9.51 -1.77 -6.60
#